data_AF-A0A915KK64-F1
#
_entry.id   AF-A0A915KK64-F1
#
_cell.length_a   1.000
_cell.length_b   1.000
_cell.length_c   1.000
_cell.angle_alpha   90.00
_cell.angle_beta   90.00
_cell.angle_gamma   90.00
#
_symmetry.space_group_name_H-M   'P 1'
#
loop_
_entity.id
_entity.type
_entity.pdbx_description
1 polymer ?
#
loop_
_entity_poly.entity_id
_entity_poly.type
_entity_poly.pdbx_seq_one_letter_code
_entity_poly.pdbx_strand_id
1 'polypeptide(L)'
;MSDAEADVEYEEEEAEETPRQEKPKPKLSKREESERQKSEAEAIMLAQKKKHEEEEVQKLKEYEEQRRIQREKEEEELRQLKEKQERRRQEREEEERVFAEKRREDEEKRRREEEERKKKADEEKRKKEEEKKKKAAMMAGLKSTGVTIEIQKREGNVDKISKFGNIVKAKAEMGLTREQHEEQKRKHLQDVVKDLRVDNLDVGALRAKLKEMHQRICRLEATRYDLQKRQERQEYDLKELNERQRQFARNKALKKGLDPDEAVAARHP
;
A
#
# COMPACT_ATOMS: atom_id res chain seq x y z
N MET A 1 10.66 29.24 -23.12
CA MET A 1 11.62 30.02 -23.93
C MET A 1 11.53 29.48 -25.34
N SER A 2 11.56 30.37 -26.33
CA SER A 2 11.62 30.03 -27.74
C SER A 2 13.02 29.53 -28.09
N ASP A 3 13.11 28.33 -28.66
CA ASP A 3 14.30 27.90 -29.40
C ASP A 3 14.01 28.13 -30.89
N ALA A 4 14.90 28.84 -31.57
CA ALA A 4 14.71 29.29 -32.94
C ALA A 4 15.65 28.54 -33.88
N GLU A 5 15.14 28.25 -35.07
CA GLU A 5 15.83 27.48 -36.11
C GLU A 5 17.10 28.21 -36.58
N ALA A 6 18.21 27.47 -36.69
CA ALA A 6 19.44 27.97 -37.27
C ALA A 6 19.48 27.64 -38.77
N ASP A 7 19.00 28.58 -39.57
CA ASP A 7 19.11 28.56 -41.02
C ASP A 7 20.58 28.71 -41.45
N VAL A 8 21.02 27.97 -42.46
CA VAL A 8 22.42 28.02 -42.95
C VAL A 8 22.43 28.55 -44.37
N GLU A 9 22.70 29.85 -44.46
CA GLU A 9 22.80 30.66 -45.66
C GLU A 9 23.99 30.20 -46.54
N TYR A 10 23.73 29.96 -47.82
CA TYR A 10 24.77 29.64 -48.82
C TYR A 10 25.26 30.93 -49.47
N GLU A 11 26.52 31.32 -49.24
CA GLU A 11 27.16 32.39 -49.98
C GLU A 11 27.48 31.94 -51.42
N GLU A 12 27.06 32.74 -52.40
CA GLU A 12 27.31 32.55 -53.83
C GLU A 12 28.51 33.41 -54.24
N GLU A 13 29.72 32.82 -54.29
CA GLU A 13 30.94 33.57 -54.62
C GLU A 13 31.12 33.72 -56.15
N GLU A 14 31.07 34.97 -56.61
CA GLU A 14 31.17 35.37 -58.01
C GLU A 14 32.61 35.22 -58.55
N ALA A 15 32.82 34.40 -59.59
CA ALA A 15 34.13 34.12 -60.15
C ALA A 15 34.36 34.78 -61.53
N GLU A 16 35.30 35.71 -61.56
CA GLU A 16 35.67 36.58 -62.69
C GLU A 16 36.16 35.82 -63.95
N GLU A 17 35.68 36.21 -65.14
CA GLU A 17 35.98 35.57 -66.41
C GLU A 17 37.26 36.13 -67.07
N THR A 18 38.27 35.29 -67.33
CA THR A 18 39.40 35.63 -68.21
C THR A 18 39.73 34.49 -69.21
N PRO A 19 40.04 34.81 -70.49
CA PRO A 19 40.06 33.80 -71.55
C PRO A 19 41.38 33.02 -71.62
N ARG A 20 41.29 31.68 -71.65
CA ARG A 20 42.46 30.79 -71.75
C ARG A 20 42.60 30.18 -73.15
N GLN A 21 43.78 30.35 -73.75
CA GLN A 21 44.08 29.94 -75.13
C GLN A 21 44.06 28.41 -75.36
N GLU A 22 43.56 27.97 -76.51
CA GLU A 22 43.56 26.57 -76.95
C GLU A 22 44.96 26.04 -77.30
N LYS A 23 45.32 24.83 -76.81
CA LYS A 23 46.17 23.79 -77.47
C LYS A 23 45.76 22.38 -76.94
N PRO A 24 46.28 21.24 -77.46
CA PRO A 24 45.49 20.31 -78.27
C PRO A 24 45.02 19.05 -77.50
N LYS A 25 43.98 18.39 -78.01
CA LYS A 25 43.37 17.17 -77.41
C LYS A 25 44.29 15.93 -77.46
N PRO A 26 44.39 15.16 -76.36
CA PRO A 26 44.72 13.74 -76.42
C PRO A 26 43.68 12.84 -75.74
N LYS A 27 43.09 11.91 -76.52
CA LYS A 27 42.45 10.63 -76.11
C LYS A 27 41.46 10.67 -74.92
N LEU A 28 40.17 10.90 -75.22
CA LEU A 28 39.07 10.94 -74.22
C LEU A 28 38.74 9.60 -73.51
N SER A 29 38.94 8.44 -74.16
CA SER A 29 38.25 7.19 -73.75
C SER A 29 38.62 6.64 -72.36
N LYS A 30 39.90 6.70 -71.94
CA LYS A 30 40.32 6.10 -70.66
C LYS A 30 39.98 6.93 -69.42
N ARG A 31 39.70 8.22 -69.58
CA ARG A 31 39.37 9.11 -68.46
C ARG A 31 37.92 8.93 -68.03
N GLU A 32 37.01 8.88 -69.00
CA GLU A 32 35.58 8.65 -68.79
C GLU A 32 35.29 7.30 -68.10
N GLU A 33 35.98 6.22 -68.47
CA GLU A 33 35.88 4.94 -67.74
C GLU A 33 36.34 5.07 -66.28
N SER A 34 37.44 5.77 -66.01
CA SER A 34 37.96 5.94 -64.65
C SER A 34 37.08 6.85 -63.77
N GLU A 35 36.36 7.79 -64.36
CA GLU A 35 35.42 8.68 -63.67
C GLU A 35 34.08 7.97 -63.42
N ARG A 36 33.61 7.13 -64.36
CA ARG A 36 32.46 6.22 -64.15
C ARG A 36 32.73 5.16 -63.08
N GLN A 37 33.91 4.54 -63.07
CA GLN A 37 34.30 3.56 -62.04
C GLN A 37 34.38 4.18 -60.64
N LYS A 38 34.78 5.45 -60.53
CA LYS A 38 34.73 6.19 -59.25
C LYS A 38 33.29 6.45 -58.81
N SER A 39 32.42 6.88 -59.72
CA SER A 39 30.99 7.08 -59.45
C SER A 39 30.29 5.77 -59.03
N GLU A 40 30.62 4.64 -59.66
CA GLU A 40 30.10 3.33 -59.30
C GLU A 40 30.60 2.86 -57.92
N ALA A 41 31.89 3.04 -57.63
CA ALA A 41 32.46 2.74 -56.31
C ALA A 41 31.87 3.62 -55.19
N GLU A 42 31.62 4.91 -55.47
CA GLU A 42 30.96 5.84 -54.57
C GLU A 42 29.50 5.45 -54.30
N ALA A 43 28.75 5.05 -55.34
CA ALA A 43 27.40 4.52 -55.20
C ALA A 43 27.36 3.23 -54.35
N ILE A 44 28.34 2.33 -54.49
CA ILE A 44 28.47 1.13 -53.66
C ILE A 44 28.74 1.48 -52.20
N MET A 45 29.65 2.43 -51.93
CA MET A 45 29.91 2.88 -50.55
C MET A 45 28.70 3.59 -49.91
N LEU A 46 27.96 4.39 -50.69
CA LEU A 46 26.72 5.01 -50.23
C LEU A 46 25.65 3.97 -49.89
N ALA A 47 25.50 2.93 -50.72
CA ALA A 47 24.59 1.82 -50.47
C ALA A 47 25.00 0.99 -49.24
N GLN A 48 26.30 0.79 -48.99
CA GLN A 48 26.78 0.13 -47.78
C GLN A 48 26.51 0.97 -46.52
N LYS A 49 26.73 2.29 -46.56
CA LYS A 49 26.38 3.19 -45.45
C LYS A 49 24.88 3.16 -45.12
N LYS A 50 24.01 3.26 -46.13
CA LYS A 50 22.56 3.17 -45.94
C LYS A 50 22.12 1.85 -45.31
N LYS A 51 22.69 0.72 -45.74
CA LYS A 51 22.42 -0.58 -45.11
C LYS A 51 22.85 -0.62 -43.64
N HIS A 52 24.03 -0.08 -43.32
CA HIS A 52 24.48 0.00 -41.93
C HIS A 52 23.57 0.91 -41.08
N GLU A 53 23.12 2.06 -41.62
CA GLU A 53 22.15 2.94 -40.95
C GLU A 53 20.79 2.24 -40.75
N GLU A 54 20.30 1.51 -41.75
CA GLU A 54 19.07 0.70 -41.65
C GLU A 54 19.19 -0.42 -40.61
N GLU A 55 20.32 -1.12 -40.54
CA GLU A 55 20.60 -2.16 -39.53
C GLU A 55 20.67 -1.59 -38.10
N GLU A 56 21.32 -0.44 -37.90
CA GLU A 56 21.35 0.22 -36.58
C GLU A 56 19.95 0.71 -36.16
N VAL A 57 19.17 1.28 -37.08
CA VAL A 57 17.77 1.65 -36.82
C VAL A 57 16.89 0.44 -36.51
N GLN A 58 17.14 -0.73 -37.12
CA GLN A 58 16.45 -1.98 -36.78
C GLN A 58 16.82 -2.45 -35.36
N LYS A 59 18.11 -2.50 -35.00
CA LYS A 59 18.56 -2.86 -33.65
C LYS A 59 17.96 -1.96 -32.57
N LEU A 60 17.86 -0.64 -32.83
CA LEU A 60 17.22 0.31 -31.91
C LEU A 60 15.72 0.00 -31.73
N LYS A 61 14.98 -0.28 -32.81
CA LYS A 61 13.56 -0.66 -32.75
C LYS A 61 13.34 -1.98 -32.01
N GLU A 62 14.17 -3.00 -32.27
CA GLU A 62 14.12 -4.27 -31.55
C GLU A 62 14.37 -4.08 -30.05
N TYR A 63 15.33 -3.23 -29.68
CA TYR A 63 15.61 -2.89 -28.28
C TYR A 63 14.45 -2.14 -27.62
N GLU A 64 13.81 -1.19 -28.32
CA GLU A 64 12.61 -0.50 -27.85
C GLU A 64 11.42 -1.45 -27.65
N GLU A 65 11.21 -2.39 -28.58
CA GLU A 65 10.18 -3.40 -28.51
C GLU A 65 10.42 -4.39 -27.36
N GLN A 66 11.65 -4.88 -27.19
CA GLN A 66 12.03 -5.69 -26.02
C GLN A 66 11.80 -4.94 -24.70
N ARG A 67 12.17 -3.65 -24.61
CA ARG A 67 11.90 -2.78 -23.46
C ARG A 67 10.42 -2.49 -23.22
N ARG A 68 9.59 -2.55 -24.26
CA ARG A 68 8.13 -2.47 -24.13
C ARG A 68 7.56 -3.79 -23.59
N ILE A 69 7.90 -4.91 -24.21
CA ILE A 69 7.44 -6.26 -23.81
C ILE A 69 7.86 -6.57 -22.37
N GLN A 70 9.07 -6.17 -21.96
CA GLN A 70 9.53 -6.36 -20.59
C GLN A 70 8.69 -5.56 -19.58
N ARG A 71 8.41 -4.27 -19.85
CA ARG A 71 7.53 -3.45 -19.00
C ARG A 71 6.10 -3.99 -18.95
N GLU A 72 5.57 -4.45 -20.08
CA GLU A 72 4.23 -5.02 -20.17
C GLU A 72 4.10 -6.30 -19.31
N LYS A 73 5.11 -7.18 -19.35
CA LYS A 73 5.19 -8.35 -18.45
C LYS A 73 5.30 -7.98 -16.98
N GLU A 74 6.18 -7.02 -16.64
CA GLU A 74 6.33 -6.54 -15.26
C GLU A 74 5.04 -5.89 -14.73
N GLU A 75 4.32 -5.14 -15.57
CA GLU A 75 3.00 -4.57 -15.24
C GLU A 75 1.90 -5.64 -15.08
N GLU A 76 1.86 -6.67 -15.93
CA GLU A 76 0.94 -7.80 -15.78
C GLU A 76 1.20 -8.59 -14.50
N GLU A 77 2.46 -8.91 -14.18
CA GLU A 77 2.81 -9.59 -12.92
C GLU A 77 2.43 -8.75 -11.69
N LEU A 78 2.72 -7.44 -11.72
CA LEU A 78 2.31 -6.50 -10.67
C LEU A 78 0.78 -6.41 -10.54
N ARG A 79 0.04 -6.45 -11.65
CA ARG A 79 -1.42 -6.45 -11.66
C ARG A 79 -1.98 -7.73 -11.04
N GLN A 80 -1.51 -8.90 -11.46
CA GLN A 80 -1.90 -10.19 -10.89
C GLN A 80 -1.57 -10.29 -9.39
N LEU A 81 -0.42 -9.76 -8.96
CA LEU A 81 -0.04 -9.70 -7.55
C LEU A 81 -0.93 -8.76 -6.72
N LYS A 82 -1.35 -7.62 -7.29
CA LYS A 82 -2.32 -6.70 -6.66
C LYS A 82 -3.70 -7.36 -6.54
N GLU A 83 -4.23 -7.93 -7.62
CA GLU A 83 -5.52 -8.62 -7.62
C GLU A 83 -5.55 -9.79 -6.62
N LYS A 84 -4.50 -10.63 -6.60
CA LYS A 84 -4.36 -11.73 -5.64
C LYS A 84 -4.19 -11.26 -4.18
N GLN A 85 -3.74 -10.02 -3.94
CA GLN A 85 -3.76 -9.43 -2.60
C GLN A 85 -5.13 -8.84 -2.25
N GLU A 86 -5.79 -8.17 -3.20
CA GLU A 86 -7.11 -7.60 -3.01
C GLU A 86 -8.14 -8.68 -2.71
N ARG A 87 -8.13 -9.79 -3.46
CA ARG A 87 -8.99 -10.95 -3.18
C ARG A 87 -8.75 -11.52 -1.77
N ARG A 88 -7.49 -11.68 -1.35
CA ARG A 88 -7.14 -12.11 0.03
C ARG A 88 -7.44 -11.06 1.10
N ARG A 89 -7.65 -9.80 0.73
CA ARG A 89 -8.11 -8.75 1.65
C ARG A 89 -9.62 -8.84 1.79
N GLN A 90 -10.35 -8.97 0.69
CA GLN A 90 -11.80 -9.18 0.64
C GLN A 90 -12.20 -10.45 1.40
N GLU A 91 -11.56 -11.59 1.14
CA GLU A 91 -11.79 -12.86 1.87
C GLU A 91 -11.66 -12.68 3.40
N ARG A 92 -10.64 -11.95 3.87
CA ARG A 92 -10.46 -11.68 5.31
C ARG A 92 -11.44 -10.67 5.87
N GLU A 93 -11.82 -9.66 5.10
CA GLU A 93 -12.82 -8.66 5.50
C GLU A 93 -14.22 -9.30 5.57
N GLU A 94 -14.52 -10.27 4.69
CA GLU A 94 -15.71 -11.12 4.76
C GLU A 94 -15.68 -12.08 5.96
N GLU A 95 -14.56 -12.78 6.21
CA GLU A 95 -14.41 -13.61 7.42
C GLU A 95 -14.56 -12.78 8.71
N GLU A 96 -13.95 -11.60 8.78
CA GLU A 96 -14.07 -10.70 9.94
C GLU A 96 -15.49 -10.16 10.09
N ARG A 97 -16.17 -9.80 8.99
CA ARG A 97 -17.59 -9.39 9.01
C ARG A 97 -18.49 -10.52 9.51
N VAL A 98 -18.36 -11.74 8.99
CA VAL A 98 -19.14 -12.90 9.43
C VAL A 98 -18.87 -13.22 10.90
N PHE A 99 -17.61 -13.13 11.35
CA PHE A 99 -17.27 -13.31 12.76
C PHE A 99 -17.86 -12.21 13.65
N ALA A 100 -17.80 -10.96 13.22
CA ALA A 100 -18.37 -9.81 13.94
C ALA A 100 -19.91 -9.85 13.99
N GLU A 101 -20.56 -10.27 12.90
CA GLU A 101 -22.01 -10.47 12.83
C GLU A 101 -22.45 -11.59 13.78
N LYS A 102 -21.79 -12.75 13.74
CA LYS A 102 -22.04 -13.84 14.69
C LYS A 102 -21.81 -13.44 16.14
N ARG A 103 -20.77 -12.64 16.42
CA ARG A 103 -20.52 -12.07 17.75
C ARG A 103 -21.66 -11.14 18.22
N ARG A 104 -22.17 -10.28 17.33
CA ARG A 104 -23.32 -9.41 17.62
C ARG A 104 -24.59 -10.22 17.84
N GLU A 105 -24.83 -11.25 17.04
CA GLU A 105 -26.00 -12.13 17.21
C GLU A 105 -25.95 -12.90 18.55
N ASP A 106 -24.79 -13.42 18.94
CA ASP A 106 -24.57 -14.08 20.24
C ASP A 106 -24.72 -13.10 21.43
N GLU A 107 -24.27 -11.85 21.28
CA GLU A 107 -24.41 -10.79 22.30
C GLU A 107 -25.87 -10.32 22.41
N GLU A 108 -26.56 -10.14 21.28
CA GLU A 108 -27.96 -9.76 21.25
C GLU A 108 -28.87 -10.89 21.80
N LYS A 109 -28.57 -12.16 21.53
CA LYS A 109 -29.25 -13.31 22.15
C LYS A 109 -29.10 -13.29 23.67
N ARG A 110 -27.88 -13.14 24.21
CA ARG A 110 -27.66 -13.01 25.66
C ARG A 110 -28.44 -11.84 26.26
N ARG A 111 -28.41 -10.68 25.59
CA ARG A 111 -29.15 -9.50 26.06
C ARG A 111 -30.66 -9.73 26.05
N ARG A 112 -31.21 -10.39 25.02
CA ARG A 112 -32.63 -10.77 24.96
C ARG A 112 -32.99 -11.77 26.05
N GLU A 113 -32.15 -12.78 26.31
CA GLU A 113 -32.31 -13.73 27.42
C GLU A 113 -32.25 -13.06 28.81
N GLU A 114 -31.35 -12.10 29.01
CA GLU A 114 -31.26 -11.32 30.25
C GLU A 114 -32.48 -10.39 30.43
N GLU A 115 -32.91 -9.70 29.37
CA GLU A 115 -34.13 -8.86 29.39
C GLU A 115 -35.40 -9.71 29.62
N GLU A 116 -35.47 -10.93 29.07
CA GLU A 116 -36.58 -11.86 29.30
C GLU A 116 -36.56 -12.46 30.72
N ARG A 117 -35.37 -12.84 31.23
CA ARG A 117 -35.21 -13.22 32.66
C ARG A 117 -35.62 -12.11 33.60
N LYS A 118 -35.24 -10.86 33.29
CA LYS A 118 -35.61 -9.69 34.08
C LYS A 118 -37.12 -9.44 34.04
N LYS A 119 -37.75 -9.48 32.87
CA LYS A 119 -39.21 -9.39 32.72
C LYS A 119 -39.94 -10.48 33.50
N LYS A 120 -39.50 -11.74 33.42
CA LYS A 120 -40.05 -12.86 34.20
C LYS A 120 -39.90 -12.65 35.71
N ALA A 121 -38.74 -12.17 36.18
CA ALA A 121 -38.52 -11.85 37.59
C ALA A 121 -39.39 -10.68 38.08
N ASP A 122 -39.58 -9.64 37.26
CA ASP A 122 -40.40 -8.49 37.59
C ASP A 122 -41.91 -8.81 37.52
N GLU A 123 -42.34 -9.69 36.61
CA GLU A 123 -43.70 -10.27 36.62
C GLU A 123 -43.96 -11.19 37.81
N GLU A 124 -43.00 -12.03 38.20
CA GLU A 124 -43.12 -12.88 39.39
C GLU A 124 -43.16 -12.04 40.68
N LYS A 125 -42.33 -10.98 40.76
CA LYS A 125 -42.42 -9.99 41.84
C LYS A 125 -43.77 -9.29 41.83
N ARG A 126 -44.27 -8.82 40.69
CA ARG A 126 -45.61 -8.22 40.57
C ARG A 126 -46.71 -9.17 41.02
N LYS A 127 -46.68 -10.45 40.61
CA LYS A 127 -47.65 -11.46 41.08
C LYS A 127 -47.56 -11.68 42.60
N LYS A 128 -46.34 -11.77 43.16
CA LYS A 128 -46.13 -11.86 44.62
C LYS A 128 -46.55 -10.59 45.35
N GLU A 129 -46.40 -9.41 44.74
CA GLU A 129 -46.85 -8.14 45.30
C GLU A 129 -48.37 -7.98 45.18
N GLU A 130 -49.02 -8.44 44.11
CA GLU A 130 -50.48 -8.48 43.97
C GLU A 130 -51.10 -9.50 44.93
N GLU A 131 -50.48 -10.66 45.14
CA GLU A 131 -50.92 -11.64 46.13
C GLU A 131 -50.72 -11.10 47.56
N LYS A 132 -49.54 -10.52 47.85
CA LYS A 132 -49.29 -9.80 49.10
C LYS A 132 -50.22 -8.60 49.27
N LYS A 133 -50.63 -7.91 48.20
CA LYS A 133 -51.54 -6.75 48.24
C LYS A 133 -53.00 -7.17 48.30
N LYS A 134 -53.40 -8.35 47.82
CA LYS A 134 -54.68 -9.00 48.14
C LYS A 134 -54.72 -9.39 49.61
N LYS A 135 -53.68 -10.10 50.08
CA LYS A 135 -53.54 -10.52 51.48
C LYS A 135 -53.41 -9.33 52.44
N ALA A 136 -52.73 -8.27 52.01
CA ALA A 136 -52.64 -7.02 52.75
C ALA A 136 -53.91 -6.19 52.61
N ALA A 137 -54.64 -6.12 51.48
CA ALA A 137 -55.94 -5.45 51.43
C ALA A 137 -56.97 -6.13 52.34
N MET A 138 -56.91 -7.46 52.45
CA MET A 138 -57.65 -8.26 53.43
C MET A 138 -57.23 -7.96 54.89
N MET A 139 -56.06 -7.36 55.12
CA MET A 139 -55.50 -7.04 56.45
C MET A 139 -55.38 -5.52 56.72
N ALA A 140 -55.56 -4.68 55.69
CA ALA A 140 -55.28 -3.25 55.65
C ALA A 140 -56.53 -2.42 55.34
N GLY A 141 -57.70 -2.91 55.79
CA GLY A 141 -58.70 -2.02 56.38
C GLY A 141 -58.22 -1.33 57.67
N LEU A 142 -56.89 -1.11 57.82
CA LEU A 142 -56.20 -0.76 59.05
C LEU A 142 -54.83 -0.06 58.80
N LYS A 143 -54.84 1.06 58.04
CA LYS A 143 -53.88 2.24 58.05
C LYS A 143 -53.04 2.53 56.78
N SER A 144 -52.58 3.79 56.68
CA SER A 144 -51.81 4.47 55.60
C SER A 144 -50.61 5.28 56.21
N THR A 145 -49.79 6.13 55.57
CA THR A 145 -49.78 6.84 54.25
C THR A 145 -48.35 7.38 53.90
N GLY A 146 -48.08 7.79 52.65
CA GLY A 146 -46.87 8.58 52.23
C GLY A 146 -45.84 7.76 51.44
N VAL A 147 -45.44 8.00 50.16
CA VAL A 147 -45.06 9.18 49.32
C VAL A 147 -43.52 9.41 49.25
N THR A 148 -42.99 9.61 48.04
CA THR A 148 -41.54 9.70 47.70
C THR A 148 -41.31 10.68 46.51
N ILE A 149 -40.10 11.21 46.32
CA ILE A 149 -39.76 12.29 45.35
C ILE A 149 -38.53 11.89 44.49
N GLU A 150 -38.50 12.29 43.22
CA GLU A 150 -37.44 12.00 42.22
C GLU A 150 -36.56 13.20 41.84
N ILE A 151 -35.37 12.97 41.26
CA ILE A 151 -34.45 14.00 40.72
C ILE A 151 -33.88 13.56 39.35
N GLN A 152 -33.82 14.46 38.37
CA GLN A 152 -33.32 14.21 37.01
C GLN A 152 -31.92 14.79 36.75
N LYS A 153 -31.18 14.23 35.77
CA LYS A 153 -29.92 14.77 35.22
C LYS A 153 -30.01 14.91 33.68
N ARG A 154 -29.25 15.86 33.12
CA ARG A 154 -29.01 16.01 31.67
C ARG A 154 -27.52 15.81 31.36
N GLU A 155 -27.23 15.26 30.19
CA GLU A 155 -25.88 15.13 29.62
C GLU A 155 -25.82 15.78 28.23
N GLY A 156 -24.61 16.09 27.74
CA GLY A 156 -24.41 16.45 26.33
C GLY A 156 -23.01 16.92 25.96
N ASN A 157 -22.55 16.44 24.80
CA ASN A 157 -21.47 16.93 23.92
C ASN A 157 -20.13 16.14 23.97
N VAL A 158 -20.02 15.10 23.13
CA VAL A 158 -18.86 14.16 23.08
C VAL A 158 -18.13 14.16 21.71
N ASP A 159 -18.71 14.76 20.67
CA ASP A 159 -18.34 14.44 19.28
C ASP A 159 -17.07 15.12 18.73
N LYS A 160 -16.44 16.05 19.46
CA LYS A 160 -15.24 16.77 18.99
C LYS A 160 -13.89 16.11 19.35
N ILE A 161 -13.90 15.08 20.19
CA ILE A 161 -12.66 14.47 20.75
C ILE A 161 -11.98 13.50 19.76
N SER A 162 -12.77 12.85 18.88
CA SER A 162 -12.31 11.69 18.09
C SER A 162 -11.14 11.99 17.13
N LYS A 163 -11.09 13.19 16.53
CA LYS A 163 -10.04 13.54 15.53
C LYS A 163 -8.66 13.84 16.14
N PHE A 164 -8.61 14.33 17.38
CA PHE A 164 -7.35 14.53 18.11
C PHE A 164 -6.82 13.24 18.74
N GLY A 165 -7.70 12.28 19.04
CA GLY A 165 -7.33 10.99 19.65
C GLY A 165 -6.24 10.23 18.90
N ASN A 166 -6.28 10.22 17.56
CA ASN A 166 -5.30 9.49 16.75
C ASN A 166 -3.87 10.06 16.83
N ILE A 167 -3.73 11.39 16.85
CA ILE A 167 -2.43 12.06 16.96
C ILE A 167 -1.88 11.92 18.40
N VAL A 168 -2.74 12.06 19.40
CA VAL A 168 -2.37 11.87 20.82
C VAL A 168 -1.94 10.42 21.06
N LYS A 169 -2.65 9.44 20.48
CA LYS A 169 -2.31 8.01 20.57
C LYS A 169 -0.96 7.70 19.92
N ALA A 170 -0.71 8.15 18.69
CA ALA A 170 0.59 7.96 18.04
C ALA A 170 1.76 8.60 18.83
N LYS A 171 1.54 9.79 19.41
CA LYS A 171 2.54 10.47 20.25
C LYS A 171 2.77 9.75 21.59
N ALA A 172 1.73 9.16 22.17
CA ALA A 172 1.86 8.32 23.36
C ALA A 172 2.57 6.99 23.06
N GLU A 173 2.30 6.37 21.91
CA GLU A 173 2.95 5.12 21.48
C GLU A 173 4.45 5.31 21.18
N MET A 174 4.84 6.47 20.63
CA MET A 174 6.25 6.89 20.51
C MET A 174 6.90 7.33 21.84
N GLY A 175 6.09 7.60 22.87
CA GLY A 175 6.56 7.99 24.21
C GLY A 175 6.73 6.81 25.19
N LEU A 176 6.25 5.62 24.83
CA LEU A 176 6.48 4.40 25.59
C LEU A 176 7.96 4.03 25.58
N THR A 177 8.52 3.74 26.75
CA THR A 177 9.91 3.28 26.85
C THR A 177 10.07 1.91 26.19
N ARG A 178 11.31 1.57 25.80
CA ARG A 178 11.64 0.26 25.23
C ARG A 178 11.15 -0.90 26.12
N GLU A 179 11.30 -0.74 27.44
CA GLU A 179 10.85 -1.69 28.46
C GLU A 179 9.32 -1.89 28.44
N GLN A 180 8.55 -0.81 28.27
CA GLN A 180 7.09 -0.88 28.17
C GLN A 180 6.63 -1.58 26.87
N HIS A 181 7.34 -1.38 25.76
CA HIS A 181 7.11 -2.13 24.51
C HIS A 181 7.45 -3.62 24.68
N GLU A 182 8.55 -3.95 25.36
CA GLU A 182 8.94 -5.33 25.66
C GLU A 182 7.94 -6.02 26.61
N GLU A 183 7.39 -5.31 27.60
CA GLU A 183 6.33 -5.82 28.48
C GLU A 183 4.99 -6.02 27.74
N GLN A 184 4.57 -5.07 26.90
CA GLN A 184 3.37 -5.24 26.06
C GLN A 184 3.52 -6.46 25.13
N LYS A 185 4.70 -6.64 24.53
CA LYS A 185 5.03 -7.82 23.73
C LYS A 185 4.98 -9.10 24.55
N ARG A 186 5.55 -9.11 25.77
CA ARG A 186 5.50 -10.27 26.70
C ARG A 186 4.06 -10.64 27.03
N LYS A 187 3.22 -9.66 27.37
CA LYS A 187 1.80 -9.89 27.69
C LYS A 187 1.03 -10.43 26.48
N HIS A 188 1.20 -9.82 25.31
CA HIS A 188 0.59 -10.31 24.08
C HIS A 188 1.03 -11.74 23.72
N LEU A 189 2.31 -12.06 23.92
CA LEU A 189 2.82 -13.42 23.74
C LEU A 189 2.22 -14.40 24.76
N GLN A 190 1.91 -14.01 26.00
CA GLN A 190 1.18 -14.86 26.95
C GLN A 190 -0.28 -15.09 26.52
N ASP A 191 -0.97 -14.06 26.02
CA ASP A 191 -2.34 -14.19 25.51
C ASP A 191 -2.42 -15.12 24.27
N VAL A 192 -1.38 -15.10 23.43
CA VAL A 192 -1.25 -15.95 22.24
C VAL A 192 -0.73 -17.36 22.60
N VAL A 193 0.26 -17.49 23.48
CA VAL A 193 0.84 -18.78 23.90
C VAL A 193 0.05 -19.32 25.09
N LYS A 194 -1.14 -19.86 24.79
CA LYS A 194 -1.98 -20.57 25.77
C LYS A 194 -1.36 -21.91 26.16
N ASP A 195 -1.32 -22.19 27.45
CA ASP A 195 -0.79 -23.43 28.02
C ASP A 195 -1.47 -24.69 27.47
N LEU A 196 -0.66 -25.65 27.03
CA LEU A 196 -1.12 -26.94 26.52
C LEU A 196 -1.44 -27.90 27.67
N ARG A 197 -2.61 -27.76 28.28
CA ARG A 197 -3.11 -28.75 29.25
C ARG A 197 -3.53 -30.03 28.54
N VAL A 198 -2.85 -31.14 28.83
CA VAL A 198 -3.08 -32.48 28.25
C VAL A 198 -3.40 -33.56 29.29
N ASP A 199 -3.30 -33.25 30.58
CA ASP A 199 -3.47 -34.22 31.67
C ASP A 199 -4.89 -34.80 31.71
N ASN A 200 -4.98 -36.12 31.92
CA ASN A 200 -6.24 -36.87 32.03
C ASN A 200 -7.18 -36.78 30.81
N LEU A 201 -6.66 -36.46 29.62
CA LEU A 201 -7.41 -36.57 28.36
C LEU A 201 -7.43 -38.02 27.85
N ASP A 202 -8.57 -38.45 27.30
CA ASP A 202 -8.67 -39.71 26.59
C ASP A 202 -8.07 -39.63 25.17
N VAL A 203 -7.92 -40.77 24.50
CA VAL A 203 -7.34 -40.84 23.14
C VAL A 203 -8.19 -40.06 22.12
N GLY A 204 -9.52 -39.97 22.31
CA GLY A 204 -10.42 -39.14 21.52
C GLY A 204 -10.13 -37.64 21.70
N ALA A 205 -10.13 -37.14 22.93
CA ALA A 205 -9.86 -35.74 23.22
C ALA A 205 -8.42 -35.33 22.86
N LEU A 206 -7.42 -36.20 23.02
CA LEU A 206 -6.04 -35.96 22.55
C LEU A 206 -5.99 -35.75 21.02
N ARG A 207 -6.70 -36.57 20.24
CA ARG A 207 -6.80 -36.39 18.78
C ARG A 207 -7.55 -35.10 18.40
N ALA A 208 -8.56 -34.70 19.16
CA ALA A 208 -9.24 -33.42 18.96
C ALA A 208 -8.32 -32.23 19.26
N LYS A 209 -7.58 -32.27 20.38
CA LYS A 209 -6.59 -31.26 20.78
C LYS A 209 -5.47 -31.09 19.74
N LEU A 210 -5.00 -32.21 19.16
CA LEU A 210 -4.00 -32.19 18.08
C LEU A 210 -4.53 -31.46 16.84
N LYS A 211 -5.78 -31.72 16.43
CA LYS A 211 -6.43 -31.03 15.31
C LYS A 211 -6.63 -29.54 15.58
N GLU A 212 -7.04 -29.17 16.80
CA GLU A 212 -7.18 -27.78 17.24
C GLU A 212 -5.83 -27.03 17.15
N MET A 213 -4.77 -27.62 17.71
CA MET A 213 -3.43 -27.02 17.68
C MET A 213 -2.87 -26.92 16.26
N HIS A 214 -3.08 -27.93 15.41
CA HIS A 214 -2.67 -27.88 14.01
C HIS A 214 -3.39 -26.74 13.25
N GLN A 215 -4.72 -26.62 13.36
CA GLN A 215 -5.47 -25.51 12.78
C GLN A 215 -4.99 -24.15 13.31
N ARG A 216 -4.66 -24.07 14.60
CA ARG A 216 -4.14 -22.84 15.23
C ARG A 216 -2.78 -22.44 14.66
N ILE A 217 -1.87 -23.40 14.49
CA ILE A 217 -0.56 -23.17 13.87
C ILE A 217 -0.74 -22.65 12.44
N CYS A 218 -1.58 -23.29 11.62
CA CYS A 218 -1.85 -22.84 10.25
C CYS A 218 -2.38 -21.39 10.18
N ARG A 219 -3.29 -20.99 11.10
CA ARG A 219 -3.78 -19.61 11.19
C ARG A 219 -2.69 -18.62 11.61
N LEU A 220 -1.83 -18.99 12.58
CA LEU A 220 -0.72 -18.13 13.03
C LEU A 220 0.34 -17.95 11.94
N GLU A 221 0.67 -19.00 11.20
CA GLU A 221 1.58 -18.97 10.05
C GLU A 221 1.05 -18.06 8.93
N ALA A 222 -0.23 -18.15 8.60
CA ALA A 222 -0.88 -17.27 7.61
C ALA A 222 -0.82 -15.79 8.05
N THR A 223 -1.15 -15.49 9.31
CA THR A 223 -1.03 -14.14 9.87
C THR A 223 0.42 -13.65 9.87
N ARG A 224 1.41 -14.50 10.19
CA ARG A 224 2.84 -14.12 10.11
C ARG A 224 3.23 -13.75 8.68
N TYR A 225 2.84 -14.55 7.70
CA TYR A 225 3.13 -14.29 6.28
C TYR A 225 2.57 -12.93 5.83
N ASP A 226 1.31 -12.62 6.18
CA ASP A 226 0.68 -11.35 5.81
C ASP A 226 1.32 -10.14 6.51
N LEU A 227 1.70 -10.28 7.79
CA LEU A 227 2.42 -9.23 8.52
C LEU A 227 3.81 -9.00 7.92
N GLN A 228 4.54 -10.07 7.57
CA GLN A 228 5.84 -9.98 6.91
C GLN A 228 5.72 -9.28 5.53
N LYS A 229 4.73 -9.64 4.72
CA LYS A 229 4.48 -8.97 3.42
C LYS A 229 4.03 -7.52 3.56
N ARG A 230 3.40 -7.14 4.67
CA ARG A 230 3.11 -5.74 5.01
C ARG A 230 4.38 -4.99 5.41
N GLN A 231 5.23 -5.60 6.24
CA GLN A 231 6.50 -5.03 6.66
C GLN A 231 7.43 -4.78 5.46
N GLU A 232 7.61 -5.76 4.57
CA GLU A 232 8.42 -5.62 3.35
C GLU A 232 7.99 -4.41 2.50
N ARG A 233 6.68 -4.15 2.40
CA ARG A 233 6.13 -2.98 1.70
C ARG A 233 6.41 -1.67 2.44
N GLN A 234 6.19 -1.63 3.74
CA GLN A 234 6.50 -0.46 4.56
C GLN A 234 7.99 -0.10 4.51
N GLU A 235 8.88 -1.10 4.47
CA GLU A 235 10.32 -0.90 4.28
C GLU A 235 10.66 -0.37 2.89
N TYR A 236 9.95 -0.80 1.84
CA TYR A 236 10.08 -0.22 0.50
C TYR A 236 9.60 1.24 0.47
N ASP A 237 8.39 1.51 0.96
CA ASP A 237 7.80 2.85 1.01
C ASP A 237 8.69 3.83 1.79
N LEU A 238 9.29 3.38 2.91
CA LEU A 238 10.25 4.15 3.69
C LEU A 238 11.55 4.41 2.94
N LYS A 239 12.09 3.44 2.18
CA LYS A 239 13.29 3.65 1.35
C LYS A 239 13.02 4.69 0.26
N GLU A 240 11.88 4.58 -0.42
CA GLU A 240 11.49 5.55 -1.45
C GLU A 240 11.25 6.94 -0.88
N LEU A 241 10.59 7.06 0.29
CA LEU A 241 10.38 8.35 0.95
C LEU A 241 11.70 9.02 1.36
N ASN A 242 12.65 8.24 1.91
CA ASN A 242 13.99 8.75 2.25
C ASN A 242 14.75 9.23 1.01
N GLU A 243 14.65 8.51 -0.11
CA GLU A 243 15.31 8.90 -1.36
C GLU A 243 14.69 10.17 -1.95
N ARG A 244 13.36 10.27 -2.01
CA ARG A 244 12.65 11.50 -2.39
C ARG A 244 13.02 12.68 -1.47
N GLN A 245 13.19 12.45 -0.17
CA GLN A 245 13.63 13.47 0.79
C GLN A 245 15.07 13.93 0.52
N ARG A 246 16.00 13.01 0.20
CA ARG A 246 17.37 13.35 -0.22
C ARG A 246 17.40 14.17 -1.50
N GLN A 247 16.65 13.77 -2.52
CA GLN A 247 16.54 14.51 -3.78
C GLN A 247 15.96 15.90 -3.56
N PHE A 248 14.93 16.04 -2.71
CA PHE A 248 14.40 17.35 -2.33
C PHE A 248 15.44 18.21 -1.59
N ALA A 249 16.18 17.64 -0.64
CA ALA A 249 17.26 18.33 0.07
C ALA A 249 18.36 18.81 -0.89
N ARG A 250 18.83 17.94 -1.80
CA ARG A 250 19.81 18.26 -2.85
C ARG A 250 19.34 19.41 -3.74
N ASN A 251 18.12 19.32 -4.25
CA ASN A 251 17.52 20.36 -5.09
C ASN A 251 17.30 21.68 -4.33
N LYS A 252 17.02 21.64 -3.03
CA LYS A 252 16.89 22.80 -2.15
C LYS A 252 18.26 23.45 -1.87
N ALA A 253 19.33 22.67 -1.76
CA ALA A 253 20.70 23.16 -1.62
C ALA A 253 21.20 23.84 -2.90
N LEU A 254 21.04 23.19 -4.05
CA LEU A 254 21.37 23.76 -5.37
C LEU A 254 20.66 25.10 -5.60
N LYS A 255 19.35 25.18 -5.32
CA LYS A 255 18.57 26.44 -5.41
C LYS A 255 19.02 27.54 -4.44
N LYS A 256 19.80 27.20 -3.41
CA LYS A 256 20.38 28.15 -2.45
C LYS A 256 21.86 28.44 -2.70
N GLY A 257 22.48 27.86 -3.73
CA GLY A 257 23.91 27.98 -4.00
C GLY A 257 24.81 27.24 -3.00
N LEU A 258 24.26 26.27 -2.25
CA LEU A 258 25.00 25.39 -1.36
C LEU A 258 25.42 24.13 -2.09
N ASP A 259 26.56 23.53 -1.69
CA ASP A 259 27.03 22.28 -2.28
C ASP A 259 25.97 21.17 -2.08
N PRO A 260 25.50 20.51 -3.16
CA PRO A 260 24.50 19.46 -3.08
C PRO A 260 24.92 18.28 -2.18
N ASP A 261 26.21 17.95 -2.15
CA ASP A 261 26.68 16.70 -1.55
C ASP A 261 26.99 16.90 -0.05
N GLU A 262 27.46 18.09 0.37
CA GLU A 262 27.48 18.48 1.80
C GLU A 262 26.06 18.56 2.38
N ALA A 263 25.10 19.12 1.63
CA ALA A 263 23.74 19.30 2.11
C ALA A 263 22.92 17.99 2.20
N VAL A 264 23.29 16.95 1.45
CA VAL A 264 22.73 15.59 1.60
C VAL A 264 23.43 14.81 2.73
N ALA A 265 24.72 15.10 3.00
CA ALA A 265 25.45 14.53 4.13
C ALA A 265 25.09 15.17 5.48
N ALA A 266 24.57 16.40 5.49
CA ALA A 266 24.12 17.11 6.68
C ALA A 266 23.02 16.33 7.43
N ARG A 267 23.35 15.87 8.64
CA ARG A 267 22.46 15.03 9.48
C ARG A 267 21.28 15.80 10.09
N HIS A 268 21.19 17.12 9.85
CA HIS A 268 20.14 18.03 10.32
C HIS A 268 19.72 19.02 9.19
N PRO A 269 18.45 19.49 9.20
CA PRO A 269 17.79 20.18 8.07
C PRO A 269 18.08 21.69 7.92
#